data_AF-A0A7C4GPI3-F1
#
_entry.id   AF-A0A7C4GPI3-F1
#
_cell.length_a   1.000
_cell.length_b   1.000
_cell.length_c   1.000
_cell.angle_alpha   90.00
_cell.angle_beta   90.00
_cell.angle_gamma   90.00
#
_symmetry.space_group_name_H-M   'P 1'
#
loop_
_entity.id
_entity.type
_entity.pdbx_description
1 polymer ?
#
loop_
_entity_poly.entity_id
_entity_poly.type
_entity_poly.pdbx_seq_one_letter_code
_entity_poly.pdbx_strand_id
1 'polypeptide(L)'
;MEGGTILKPFQLEAFNNWVKAGFRGVVIAPTGTGKTIIGGYAISRLKEPTLIICPTERLLKMRVERLREKFNIVATPYYGYIKRLSTTTVSIYNIVAMHHPELLDRFKLIILDEVHHAASNVFSRIIGLLSDGHKVMALTATLKLGS
;
A
#
# COMPACT_ATOMS: atom_id res chain seq x y z
N MET A 1 11.92 -19.30 14.20
CA MET A 1 11.91 -17.90 14.68
C MET A 1 11.51 -17.02 13.51
N GLU A 2 10.29 -16.50 13.55
CA GLU A 2 9.72 -15.66 12.50
C GLU A 2 10.53 -14.36 12.41
N GLY A 3 11.04 -14.02 11.22
CA GLY A 3 11.66 -12.73 10.93
C GLY A 3 10.62 -11.62 10.97
N GLY A 4 10.12 -11.29 12.15
CA GLY A 4 9.19 -10.20 12.37
C GLY A 4 9.97 -8.92 12.64
N THR A 5 9.92 -7.97 11.71
CA THR A 5 10.40 -6.61 11.98
C THR A 5 9.70 -6.06 13.23
N ILE A 6 10.47 -5.71 14.27
CA ILE A 6 9.93 -5.01 15.45
C ILE A 6 9.56 -3.59 15.05
N LEU A 7 8.29 -3.23 15.20
CA LEU A 7 7.83 -1.87 14.96
C LEU A 7 8.38 -0.92 16.03
N LYS A 8 8.84 0.25 15.59
CA LYS A 8 9.08 1.39 16.48
C LYS A 8 7.75 1.85 17.09
N PRO A 9 7.73 2.44 18.30
CA PRO A 9 6.49 2.86 18.97
C PRO A 9 5.55 3.70 18.09
N PHE A 10 6.09 4.69 17.39
CA PHE A 10 5.29 5.53 16.49
C PHE A 10 4.69 4.77 15.29
N GLN A 11 5.35 3.69 14.82
CA GLN A 11 4.84 2.87 13.71
C GLN A 11 3.66 2.01 14.18
N LEU A 12 3.78 1.45 15.39
CA LEU A 12 2.71 0.69 16.01
C LEU A 12 1.51 1.58 16.35
N GLU A 13 1.76 2.77 16.88
CA GLU A 13 0.73 3.77 17.13
C GLU A 13 0.00 4.16 15.84
N ALA A 14 0.74 4.46 14.77
CA ALA A 14 0.15 4.80 13.48
C ALA A 14 -0.73 3.67 12.92
N PHE A 15 -0.27 2.41 13.02
CA PHE A 15 -1.08 1.25 12.67
C PHE A 15 -2.35 1.14 13.53
N ASN A 16 -2.23 1.27 14.85
CA ASN A 16 -3.36 1.16 15.76
C ASN A 16 -4.39 2.28 15.55
N ASN A 17 -3.95 3.50 15.25
CA ASN A 17 -4.85 4.60 14.93
C ASN A 17 -5.62 4.35 13.62
N TRP A 18 -4.95 3.79 12.60
CA TRP A 18 -5.61 3.36 11.37
C TRP A 18 -6.64 2.24 11.60
N VAL A 19 -6.34 1.27 12.49
CA VAL A 19 -7.30 0.23 12.89
C VAL A 19 -8.50 0.84 13.61
N LYS A 20 -8.29 1.74 14.57
CA LYS A 20 -9.37 2.44 15.30
C LYS A 20 -10.25 3.29 14.39
N ALA A 21 -9.69 3.82 13.29
CA ALA A 21 -10.42 4.56 12.26
C ALA A 21 -11.22 3.65 11.29
N GLY A 22 -11.40 2.37 11.61
CA GLY A 22 -12.15 1.44 10.76
C GLY A 22 -11.39 1.00 9.52
N PHE A 23 -10.06 0.96 9.57
CA PHE A 23 -9.17 0.51 8.48
C PHE A 23 -9.23 1.38 7.22
N ARG A 24 -9.66 2.64 7.32
CA ARG A 24 -9.65 3.59 6.19
C ARG A 24 -9.03 4.91 6.64
N GLY A 25 -7.93 5.31 6.01
CA GLY A 25 -7.31 6.59 6.32
C GLY A 25 -5.89 6.76 5.82
N VAL A 26 -5.36 7.95 6.11
CA VAL A 26 -3.98 8.34 5.80
C VAL A 26 -3.09 8.07 7.01
N VAL A 27 -1.99 7.37 6.77
CA VAL A 27 -0.92 7.11 7.72
C VAL A 27 0.31 7.91 7.31
N ILE A 28 0.70 8.83 8.18
CA ILE A 28 1.87 9.70 7.97
C ILE A 28 3.06 9.05 8.67
N ALA A 29 4.13 8.78 7.92
CA ALA A 29 5.36 8.25 8.47
C ALA A 29 6.58 8.91 7.82
N PRO A 30 7.61 9.29 8.60
CA PRO A 30 8.82 9.94 8.08
C PRO A 30 9.48 9.17 6.93
N THR A 31 10.12 9.89 6.01
CA THR A 31 10.94 9.32 4.93
C THR A 31 12.08 8.46 5.51
N GLY A 32 12.55 7.49 4.72
CA GLY A 32 13.66 6.62 5.10
C GLY A 32 13.28 5.15 5.16
N THR A 33 12.30 4.76 5.98
CA THR A 33 11.89 3.33 6.12
C THR A 33 10.48 3.10 6.69
N GLY A 34 9.78 4.14 7.18
CA GLY A 34 8.58 3.93 8.00
C GLY A 34 7.36 3.35 7.28
N LYS A 35 7.09 3.80 6.06
CA LYS A 35 5.88 3.45 5.30
C LYS A 35 5.81 1.98 4.91
N THR A 36 6.89 1.45 4.32
CA THR A 36 6.96 0.04 3.93
C THR A 36 6.85 -0.89 5.13
N ILE A 37 7.37 -0.48 6.29
CA ILE A 37 7.34 -1.26 7.52
C ILE A 37 5.91 -1.33 8.08
N ILE A 38 5.19 -0.21 8.12
CA ILE A 38 3.78 -0.19 8.55
C ILE A 38 2.91 -0.99 7.59
N GLY A 39 3.08 -0.81 6.27
CA GLY A 39 2.31 -1.54 5.27
C GLY A 39 2.57 -3.05 5.32
N GLY A 40 3.84 -3.47 5.40
CA GLY A 40 4.19 -4.89 5.58
C GLY A 40 3.64 -5.49 6.87
N TYR A 41 3.69 -4.75 7.98
CA TYR A 41 3.08 -5.17 9.24
C TYR A 41 1.57 -5.35 9.12
N ALA A 42 0.87 -4.41 8.45
CA ALA A 42 -0.56 -4.53 8.20
C ALA A 42 -0.90 -5.80 7.39
N ILE A 43 -0.12 -6.10 6.36
CA ILE A 43 -0.29 -7.33 5.55
C ILE A 43 -0.10 -8.58 6.43
N SER A 44 0.99 -8.65 7.20
CA SER A 44 1.26 -9.78 8.09
C SER A 44 0.17 -9.97 9.15
N ARG A 45 -0.39 -8.86 9.68
CA ARG A 45 -1.39 -8.91 10.75
C ARG A 45 -2.77 -9.28 10.23
N LEU A 46 -3.17 -8.75 9.07
CA LEU A 46 -4.49 -8.95 8.50
C LEU A 46 -4.59 -10.25 7.69
N LYS A 47 -3.51 -10.67 7.03
CA LYS A 47 -3.47 -11.86 6.16
C LYS A 47 -4.56 -11.88 5.09
N GLU A 48 -4.91 -10.70 4.58
CA GLU A 48 -5.93 -10.52 3.54
C GLU A 48 -5.28 -10.32 2.18
N PRO A 49 -5.99 -10.67 1.08
CA PRO A 49 -5.56 -10.31 -0.27
C PRO A 49 -5.27 -8.80 -0.34
N THR A 50 -4.03 -8.45 -0.69
CA THR A 50 -3.53 -7.08 -0.66
C THR A 50 -3.06 -6.60 -2.04
N LEU A 51 -3.48 -5.39 -2.41
CA LEU A 51 -2.91 -4.61 -3.51
C LEU A 51 -2.13 -3.41 -2.97
N ILE A 52 -0.87 -3.29 -3.34
CA ILE A 52 -0.06 -2.10 -3.08
C ILE A 52 0.08 -1.32 -4.38
N ILE A 53 -0.21 -0.02 -4.34
CA ILE A 53 -0.19 0.86 -5.51
C ILE A 53 0.91 1.91 -5.31
N CYS A 54 1.92 1.89 -6.17
CA CYS A 54 3.10 2.76 -6.10
C CYS A 54 3.16 3.77 -7.26
N PRO A 55 3.89 4.89 -7.13
CA PRO A 55 3.99 5.89 -8.21
C PRO A 55 4.75 5.42 -9.45
N THR A 56 5.77 4.57 -9.30
CA THR A 56 6.67 4.18 -10.40
C THR A 56 7.05 2.72 -10.34
N GLU A 57 7.46 2.15 -11.48
CA GLU A 57 7.97 0.77 -11.57
C GLU A 57 9.19 0.55 -10.68
N ARG A 58 10.06 1.56 -10.57
CA ARG A 58 11.23 1.53 -9.67
C ARG A 58 10.80 1.31 -8.22
N LEU A 59 9.82 2.10 -7.74
CA LEU A 59 9.31 1.97 -6.38
C LEU A 59 8.61 0.63 -6.18
N LEU A 60 7.83 0.17 -7.16
CA LEU A 60 7.19 -1.14 -7.14
C LEU A 60 8.21 -2.28 -6.94
N LYS A 61 9.31 -2.29 -7.71
CA LYS A 61 10.38 -3.31 -7.56
C LYS A 61 10.99 -3.27 -6.17
N MET A 62 11.30 -2.08 -5.67
CA MET A 62 11.79 -1.89 -4.30
C MET A 62 10.79 -2.37 -3.23
N ARG A 63 9.47 -2.25 -3.47
CA ARG A 63 8.45 -2.76 -2.51
C ARG A 63 8.40 -4.27 -2.49
N VAL A 64 8.45 -4.91 -3.66
CA VAL A 64 8.52 -6.37 -3.76
C VAL A 64 9.73 -6.90 -2.99
N GLU A 65 10.91 -6.32 -3.20
CA GLU A 65 12.14 -6.71 -2.49
C GLU A 65 12.02 -6.49 -0.98
N ARG A 66 11.61 -5.30 -0.54
CA ARG A 66 11.49 -4.97 0.89
C ARG A 66 10.48 -5.84 1.64
N LEU A 67 9.35 -6.19 1.01
CA LEU A 67 8.36 -7.09 1.61
C LEU A 67 8.93 -8.48 1.84
N ARG A 68 9.69 -8.98 0.87
CA ARG A 68 10.40 -10.24 1.00
C ARG A 68 11.45 -10.19 2.11
N GLU A 69 12.30 -9.17 2.11
CA GLU A 69 13.41 -9.03 3.06
C GLU A 69 12.97 -8.81 4.51
N LYS A 70 11.91 -8.02 4.73
CA LYS A 70 11.51 -7.56 6.07
C LYS A 70 10.36 -8.35 6.70
N PHE A 71 9.57 -9.02 5.89
CA PHE A 71 8.34 -9.69 6.32
C PHE A 71 8.19 -11.11 5.76
N ASN A 72 9.14 -11.59 4.93
CA ASN A 72 9.02 -12.86 4.20
C ASN A 72 7.72 -12.95 3.37
N ILE A 73 7.20 -11.80 2.91
CA ILE A 73 6.01 -11.72 2.07
C ILE A 73 6.46 -11.79 0.62
N VAL A 74 5.99 -12.83 -0.10
CA VAL A 74 6.20 -12.95 -1.54
C VAL A 74 5.13 -12.14 -2.26
N ALA A 75 5.51 -11.00 -2.81
CA ALA A 75 4.62 -10.15 -3.59
C ALA A 75 4.91 -10.26 -5.10
N THR A 76 3.86 -10.26 -5.92
CA THR A 76 4.00 -10.30 -7.39
C THR A 76 3.84 -8.91 -8.01
N PRO A 77 4.70 -8.53 -8.97
CA PRO A 77 4.54 -7.28 -9.70
C PRO A 77 3.45 -7.38 -10.79
N TYR A 78 2.65 -6.34 -10.94
CA TYR A 78 1.65 -6.17 -12.01
C TYR A 78 1.80 -4.79 -12.67
N TYR A 79 2.46 -4.72 -13.82
CA TYR A 79 2.66 -3.48 -14.60
C TYR A 79 3.15 -3.82 -16.03
N GLY A 80 2.92 -2.94 -17.01
CA GLY A 80 3.38 -3.15 -18.39
C GLY A 80 2.95 -4.51 -18.93
N TYR A 81 3.90 -5.31 -19.43
CA TYR A 81 3.69 -6.70 -19.89
C TYR A 81 3.69 -7.74 -18.77
N ILE A 82 4.10 -7.37 -17.54
CA ILE A 82 4.12 -8.28 -16.40
C ILE A 82 2.77 -8.26 -15.70
N LYS A 83 1.98 -9.32 -15.86
CA LYS A 83 0.60 -9.43 -15.35
C LYS A 83 0.46 -10.56 -14.33
N ARG A 84 1.29 -10.56 -13.27
CA ARG A 84 1.28 -11.62 -12.25
C ARG A 84 0.45 -11.24 -11.04
N LEU A 85 -0.67 -11.93 -10.86
CA LEU A 85 -1.50 -11.81 -9.65
C LEU A 85 -1.11 -12.86 -8.62
N SER A 86 -1.16 -12.44 -7.35
CA SER A 86 -1.04 -13.31 -6.19
C SER A 86 -1.79 -12.68 -5.01
N THR A 87 -1.79 -13.34 -3.85
CA THR A 87 -2.40 -12.82 -2.62
C THR A 87 -1.84 -11.46 -2.21
N THR A 88 -0.56 -11.16 -2.51
CA THR A 88 0.01 -9.81 -2.38
C THR A 88 0.51 -9.34 -3.73
N THR A 89 -0.19 -8.40 -4.35
CA THR A 89 0.21 -7.84 -5.64
C THR A 89 0.67 -6.40 -5.46
N VAL A 90 1.71 -6.00 -6.21
CA VAL A 90 2.17 -4.60 -6.27
C VAL A 90 1.97 -4.10 -7.70
N SER A 91 1.29 -2.97 -7.86
CA SER A 91 1.07 -2.30 -9.13
C SER A 91 1.42 -0.81 -9.05
N ILE A 92 1.26 -0.09 -10.16
CA ILE A 92 1.46 1.35 -10.21
C ILE A 92 0.14 2.09 -10.43
N TYR A 93 0.05 3.32 -9.93
CA TYR A 93 -1.18 4.12 -9.97
C TYR A 93 -1.82 4.17 -11.36
N ASN A 94 -1.04 4.49 -12.40
CA ASN A 94 -1.57 4.62 -13.76
C ASN A 94 -2.14 3.30 -14.29
N ILE A 95 -1.51 2.16 -13.97
CA ILE A 95 -1.98 0.84 -14.39
C ILE A 95 -3.33 0.53 -13.76
N VAL A 96 -3.47 0.74 -12.45
CA VAL A 96 -4.74 0.48 -11.76
C VAL A 96 -5.81 1.47 -12.19
N ALA A 97 -5.52 2.77 -12.19
CA ALA A 97 -6.55 3.77 -12.46
C ALA A 97 -7.05 3.75 -13.90
N MET A 98 -6.16 3.60 -14.88
CA MET A 98 -6.48 3.84 -16.29
C MET A 98 -6.68 2.57 -17.10
N HIS A 99 -5.99 1.48 -16.76
CA HIS A 99 -5.94 0.29 -17.60
C HIS A 99 -6.61 -0.92 -16.96
N HIS A 100 -6.51 -1.06 -15.64
CA HIS A 100 -6.96 -2.24 -14.91
C HIS A 100 -7.64 -1.90 -13.56
N PRO A 101 -8.72 -1.10 -13.56
CA PRO A 101 -9.44 -0.76 -12.32
C PRO A 101 -10.06 -2.00 -11.65
N GLU A 102 -10.40 -3.03 -12.44
CA GLU A 102 -10.94 -4.32 -11.96
C GLU A 102 -10.00 -5.08 -11.02
N LEU A 103 -8.73 -4.66 -10.93
CA LEU A 103 -7.81 -5.20 -9.93
C LEU A 103 -8.30 -4.93 -8.51
N LEU A 104 -8.91 -3.78 -8.24
CA LEU A 104 -9.35 -3.40 -6.89
C LEU A 104 -10.28 -4.48 -6.30
N ASP A 105 -11.21 -4.99 -7.11
CA ASP A 105 -12.21 -6.00 -6.71
C ASP A 105 -11.61 -7.34 -6.25
N ARG A 106 -10.34 -7.60 -6.58
CA ARG A 106 -9.62 -8.83 -6.19
C ARG A 106 -9.05 -8.76 -4.78
N PHE A 107 -8.99 -7.58 -4.16
CA PHE A 107 -8.24 -7.36 -2.94
C PHE A 107 -9.09 -6.72 -1.85
N LYS A 108 -8.90 -7.14 -0.61
CA LYS A 108 -9.60 -6.54 0.54
C LYS A 108 -8.79 -5.42 1.19
N LEU A 109 -7.46 -5.46 1.08
CA LEU A 109 -6.57 -4.43 1.58
C LEU A 109 -5.92 -3.69 0.41
N ILE A 110 -6.13 -2.38 0.35
CA ILE A 110 -5.52 -1.49 -0.63
C ILE A 110 -4.54 -0.56 0.08
N ILE A 111 -3.27 -0.62 -0.29
CA ILE A 111 -2.22 0.24 0.23
C ILE A 111 -1.80 1.22 -0.86
N LEU A 112 -2.12 2.50 -0.67
CA LEU A 112 -1.73 3.58 -1.57
C LEU A 112 -0.41 4.16 -1.07
N ASP A 113 0.70 3.83 -1.73
CA ASP A 113 2.02 4.23 -1.29
C ASP A 113 2.49 5.53 -1.97
N GLU A 114 3.28 6.32 -1.24
CA GLU A 114 3.81 7.61 -1.71
C GLU A 114 2.76 8.50 -2.38
N VAL A 115 1.60 8.65 -1.74
CA VAL A 115 0.41 9.31 -2.32
C VAL A 115 0.71 10.72 -2.88
N HIS A 116 1.62 11.46 -2.25
CA HIS A 116 2.01 12.80 -2.70
C HIS A 116 2.77 12.83 -4.04
N HIS A 117 3.20 11.68 -4.54
CA HIS A 117 3.80 11.53 -5.87
C HIS A 117 2.80 11.05 -6.94
N ALA A 118 1.58 10.64 -6.54
CA ALA A 118 0.54 10.33 -7.50
C ALA A 118 -0.03 11.63 -8.10
N ALA A 119 -0.28 11.64 -9.41
CA ALA A 119 -0.99 12.75 -10.03
C ALA A 119 -2.39 12.88 -9.41
N SER A 120 -2.82 14.09 -9.08
CA SER A 120 -4.06 14.35 -8.33
C SER A 120 -5.28 13.68 -8.97
N ASN A 121 -5.43 13.79 -10.29
CA ASN A 121 -6.50 13.14 -11.05
C ASN A 121 -6.48 11.60 -10.96
N VAL A 122 -5.29 11.00 -11.00
CA VAL A 122 -5.13 9.54 -10.90
C VAL A 122 -5.46 9.06 -9.49
N PHE A 123 -5.00 9.79 -8.46
CA PHE A 123 -5.32 9.50 -7.07
C PHE A 123 -6.82 9.60 -6.80
N SER A 124 -7.45 10.72 -7.18
CA SER A 124 -8.91 10.92 -7.04
C SER A 124 -9.72 9.83 -7.75
N ARG A 125 -9.28 9.40 -8.94
CA ARG A 125 -9.92 8.30 -9.66
C ARG A 125 -9.86 6.98 -8.88
N ILE A 126 -8.70 6.63 -8.31
CA ILE A 126 -8.61 5.43 -7.47
C ILE A 126 -9.52 5.55 -6.26
N ILE A 127 -9.52 6.68 -5.56
CA ILE A 127 -10.39 6.89 -4.40
C ILE A 127 -11.88 6.71 -4.76
N GLY A 128 -12.32 7.23 -5.92
CA GLY A 128 -13.69 7.06 -6.39
C GLY A 128 -14.08 5.63 -6.79
N LEU A 129 -13.11 4.74 -7.03
CA LEU A 129 -13.34 3.33 -7.36
C LEU A 129 -13.38 2.41 -6.13
N LEU A 130 -12.94 2.89 -4.96
CA LEU A 130 -12.86 2.08 -3.75
C LEU A 130 -14.24 1.95 -3.07
N SER A 131 -14.77 0.74 -3.02
CA SER A 131 -15.98 0.44 -2.22
C SER A 131 -15.73 0.43 -0.71
N ASP A 132 -16.82 0.44 0.07
CA ASP A 132 -16.81 0.38 1.55
C ASP A 132 -16.24 -0.95 2.09
N GLY A 133 -16.26 -2.02 1.30
CA GLY A 133 -15.66 -3.31 1.65
C GLY A 133 -14.14 -3.30 1.69
N HIS A 134 -13.49 -2.26 1.14
CA HIS A 134 -12.03 -2.15 1.14
C HIS A 134 -11.51 -1.57 2.46
N LYS A 135 -10.49 -2.23 3.01
CA LYS A 135 -9.56 -1.61 3.96
C LYS A 135 -8.55 -0.78 3.16
N VAL A 136 -8.38 0.49 3.46
CA VAL A 136 -7.58 1.43 2.67
C VAL A 136 -6.55 2.14 3.55
N MET A 137 -5.28 1.95 3.24
CA MET A 137 -4.15 2.60 3.91
C MET A 137 -3.40 3.49 2.93
N ALA A 138 -3.51 4.81 3.09
CA ALA A 138 -2.74 5.77 2.32
C ALA A 138 -1.46 6.18 3.05
N LEU A 139 -0.29 5.84 2.52
CA LEU A 139 1.01 6.10 3.13
C LEU A 139 1.64 7.36 2.51
N THR A 140 1.94 8.36 3.35
CA THR A 140 2.63 9.59 2.93
C THR A 140 3.72 10.00 3.92
N ALA A 141 4.77 10.66 3.43
CA ALA A 141 5.79 11.27 4.30
C ALA A 141 5.52 12.73 4.62
N THR A 142 4.51 13.35 4.00
CA THR A 142 4.23 14.77 4.13
C THR A 142 2.73 14.99 4.33
N LEU A 143 2.41 15.85 5.29
CA LEU A 143 1.12 16.55 5.34
C LEU A 143 1.25 17.77 4.43
N LYS A 144 0.79 17.63 3.20
CA LYS A 144 0.17 18.76 2.48
C LYS A 144 -1.23 18.31 2.09
N LEU A 145 -2.09 18.16 3.10
CA LEU A 145 -3.52 18.31 2.85
C LEU A 145 -3.69 19.79 2.52
N GLY A 146 -4.13 20.09 1.30
CA GLY A 146 -4.26 21.46 0.81
C GLY A 146 -5.03 22.32 1.80
N SER A 147 -4.52 23.54 1.98
CA SER A 147 -5.23 24.72 2.47
C SER A 147 -6.47 25.00 1.65
#